data_AF-A0A0V8DLP2-F1
#
_entry.id   AF-A0A0V8DLP2-F1
#
_cell.length_a   1.000
_cell.length_b   1.000
_cell.length_c   1.000
_cell.angle_alpha   90.00
_cell.angle_beta   90.00
_cell.angle_gamma   90.00
#
_symmetry.space_group_name_H-M   'P 1'
#
loop_
_entity.id
_entity.type
_entity.pdbx_description
1 polymer ?
#
loop_
_entity_poly.entity_id
_entity_poly.type
_entity_poly.pdbx_seq_one_letter_code
_entity_poly.pdbx_strand_id
1 'polypeptide(L)'
;MSKKQKLKKTLVEQILDKAKIEHTGLAINALESNSLPVDISRRDIYKTLALIGDKTGPVIGILPLTEHLSEKNWPKFRAIKK
;
A
#
# COMPACT_ATOMS: atom_id res chain seq x y z
N MET A 1 13.51 0.83 -34.40
CA MET A 1 13.33 -0.22 -33.37
C MET A 1 13.49 0.42 -31.99
N SER A 2 12.42 1.03 -31.46
CA SER A 2 12.47 1.75 -30.18
C SER A 2 12.75 0.78 -29.04
N LYS A 3 13.88 0.97 -28.34
CA LYS A 3 14.23 0.24 -27.13
C LYS A 3 13.11 0.48 -26.11
N LYS A 4 12.23 -0.52 -25.90
CA LYS A 4 11.36 -0.56 -24.71
C LYS A 4 12.29 -0.44 -23.50
N GLN A 5 12.26 0.70 -22.82
CA GLN A 5 12.99 0.89 -21.58
C GLN A 5 12.52 -0.20 -20.61
N LYS A 6 13.37 -1.21 -20.39
CA LYS A 6 13.14 -2.20 -19.34
C LYS A 6 13.26 -1.45 -18.03
N LEU A 7 12.13 -1.15 -17.39
CA LEU A 7 12.11 -0.66 -16.03
C LEU A 7 12.84 -1.68 -15.16
N LYS A 8 13.81 -1.23 -14.37
CA LYS A 8 14.54 -2.09 -13.43
C LYS A 8 13.55 -2.54 -12.36
N LYS A 9 13.56 -3.84 -12.03
CA LYS A 9 12.78 -4.38 -10.91
C LYS A 9 13.15 -3.63 -9.62
N THR A 10 12.14 -3.19 -8.90
CA THR A 10 12.29 -2.58 -7.59
C THR A 10 12.75 -3.62 -6.56
N LEU A 11 13.30 -3.15 -5.43
CA LEU A 11 13.73 -4.04 -4.35
C LEU A 11 12.56 -4.84 -3.77
N VAL A 12 11.36 -4.24 -3.73
CA VAL A 12 10.13 -4.89 -3.25
C VAL A 12 9.73 -6.05 -4.15
N GLU A 13 9.73 -5.86 -5.48
CA GLU A 13 9.45 -6.94 -6.44
C GLU A 13 10.46 -8.09 -6.30
N GLN A 14 11.74 -7.78 -6.06
CA GLN A 14 12.75 -8.82 -5.81
C GLN A 14 12.50 -9.61 -4.52
N ILE A 15 11.98 -8.97 -3.47
CA ILE A 15 11.60 -9.66 -2.23
C ILE A 15 10.39 -10.57 -2.49
N LEU A 16 9.37 -10.07 -3.21
CA LEU A 16 8.17 -10.84 -3.55
C LEU A 16 8.50 -12.03 -4.45
N ASP A 17 9.37 -11.85 -5.45
CA ASP A 17 9.90 -12.91 -6.31
C ASP A 17 10.60 -13.99 -5.47
N LYS A 18 11.46 -13.59 -4.52
CA LYS A 18 12.14 -14.53 -3.61
C LYS A 18 11.17 -15.29 -2.72
N ALA A 19 10.11 -14.62 -2.26
CA ALA A 19 9.04 -15.23 -1.48
C ALA A 19 8.05 -16.05 -2.33
N LYS A 20 8.22 -16.09 -3.66
CA LYS A 20 7.32 -16.74 -4.63
C LYS A 20 5.87 -16.24 -4.54
N ILE A 21 5.70 -14.96 -4.26
CA ILE A 21 4.38 -14.32 -4.22
C ILE A 21 4.09 -13.74 -5.61
N GLU A 22 3.03 -14.22 -6.24
CA GLU A 22 2.58 -13.69 -7.52
C GLU A 22 2.19 -12.22 -7.37
N HIS A 23 2.80 -11.37 -8.20
CA HIS A 23 2.54 -9.94 -8.20
C HIS A 23 2.65 -9.40 -9.62
N THR A 24 1.88 -8.35 -9.91
CA THR A 24 1.94 -7.64 -11.18
C THR A 24 2.34 -6.19 -10.91
N GLY A 25 3.52 -5.80 -11.39
CA GLY A 25 3.98 -4.41 -11.31
C GLY A 25 3.16 -3.52 -12.25
N LEU A 26 2.54 -2.49 -11.69
CA LEU A 26 1.73 -1.51 -12.42
C LEU A 26 2.35 -0.12 -12.28
N ALA A 27 2.75 0.48 -13.39
CA ALA A 27 3.20 1.86 -13.43
C ALA A 27 1.99 2.77 -13.67
N ILE A 28 1.35 3.20 -12.58
CA ILE A 28 0.16 4.06 -12.62
C ILE A 28 0.36 5.30 -11.76
N ASN A 29 -0.27 6.41 -12.16
CA ASN A 29 -0.46 7.54 -11.26
C ASN A 29 -1.72 7.30 -10.41
N ALA A 30 -1.53 6.82 -9.19
CA ALA A 30 -2.64 6.45 -8.30
C ALA A 30 -3.36 7.68 -7.68
N LEU A 31 -2.78 8.87 -7.76
CA LEU A 31 -3.37 10.10 -7.22
C LEU A 31 -4.40 10.72 -8.19
N GLU A 32 -4.15 10.57 -9.48
CA GLU A 32 -5.00 11.14 -10.52
C GLU A 32 -6.14 10.16 -10.88
N SER A 33 -7.38 10.55 -10.59
CA SER A 33 -8.56 9.69 -10.77
C SER A 33 -8.71 9.18 -12.20
N ASN A 34 -8.23 9.94 -13.17
CA ASN A 34 -8.44 9.73 -14.60
C ASN A 34 -7.41 8.77 -15.24
N SER A 35 -6.37 8.39 -14.51
CA SER A 35 -5.31 7.48 -14.99
C SER A 35 -5.37 6.08 -14.37
N LEU A 36 -6.44 5.79 -13.62
CA LEU A 36 -6.65 4.45 -13.07
C LEU A 36 -7.18 3.50 -14.16
N PRO A 37 -6.64 2.27 -14.26
CA PRO A 37 -7.20 1.25 -15.14
C PRO A 37 -8.67 0.97 -14.78
N VAL A 38 -9.49 0.64 -15.78
CA VAL A 38 -10.94 0.37 -15.62
C VAL A 38 -11.23 -0.73 -14.58
N ASP A 39 -10.30 -1.66 -14.38
CA ASP A 39 -10.44 -2.81 -13.47
C ASP A 39 -10.02 -2.50 -12.02
N ILE A 40 -9.35 -1.36 -11.75
CA ILE A 40 -8.85 -1.02 -10.41
C ILE A 40 -9.68 0.10 -9.81
N SER A 41 -10.40 -0.22 -8.73
CA SER A 41 -11.15 0.79 -7.98
C SER A 41 -10.27 1.48 -6.93
N ARG A 42 -10.60 2.74 -6.59
CA ARG A 42 -9.90 3.49 -5.52
C ARG A 42 -9.94 2.83 -4.14
N ARG A 43 -10.86 1.89 -3.92
CA ARG A 43 -10.96 1.09 -2.69
C ARG A 43 -9.89 0.01 -2.60
N ASP A 44 -9.38 -0.44 -3.74
CA ASP A 44 -8.31 -1.46 -3.81
C ASP A 44 -6.92 -0.85 -3.65
N ILE A 45 -6.85 0.48 -3.65
CA ILE A 45 -5.63 1.25 -3.39
C ILE A 45 -5.57 1.53 -1.90
N TYR A 46 -4.54 1.00 -1.23
CA TYR A 46 -4.34 1.20 0.20
C TYR A 46 -3.30 2.29 0.47
N LYS A 47 -3.51 3.02 1.56
CA LYS A 47 -2.52 3.91 2.18
C LYS A 47 -1.95 3.24 3.43
N THR A 48 -0.67 3.47 3.64
CA THR A 48 0.05 3.03 4.83
C THR A 48 0.31 4.23 5.72
N LEU A 49 -0.18 4.18 6.94
CA LEU A 49 0.01 5.19 7.98
C LEU A 49 1.02 4.65 8.99
N ALA A 50 2.18 5.29 9.11
CA ALA A 50 3.12 5.03 10.17
C ALA A 50 2.84 6.02 11.31
N LEU A 51 2.31 5.51 12.42
CA LEU A 51 1.94 6.26 13.61
C LEU A 51 2.89 5.92 14.76
N ILE A 52 3.08 6.85 15.69
CA ILE A 52 3.84 6.59 16.91
C ILE A 52 2.89 6.83 18.07
N GLY A 53 2.60 5.78 18.85
CA GLY A 53 1.76 5.89 20.02
C GLY A 53 2.60 6.01 21.30
N ASP A 54 2.23 6.94 22.17
CA ASP A 54 2.98 7.27 23.39
C ASP A 54 3.29 6.07 24.30
N LYS A 55 2.41 5.07 24.33
CA LYS A 55 2.55 3.85 25.17
C LYS A 55 2.76 2.56 24.36
N THR A 56 2.44 2.58 23.07
CA THR A 56 2.46 1.39 22.21
C THR A 56 3.67 1.34 21.29
N GLY A 57 4.43 2.43 21.19
CA GLY A 57 5.54 2.54 20.24
C GLY A 57 5.06 2.74 18.80
N PRO A 58 5.92 2.46 17.80
CA PRO A 58 5.56 2.61 16.40
C PRO A 58 4.47 1.60 15.99
N VAL A 59 3.48 2.09 15.27
CA VAL A 59 2.32 1.33 14.77
C VAL A 59 2.16 1.60 13.28
N ILE A 60 1.86 0.58 12.51
CA ILE A 60 1.54 0.70 11.09
C ILE A 60 0.06 0.38 10.89
N GLY A 61 -0.70 1.34 10.35
CA GLY A 61 -2.07 1.15 9.91
C GLY A 61 -2.12 1.05 8.38
N ILE A 62 -2.85 0.07 7.86
CA ILE A 62 -3.11 -0.07 6.42
C ILE A 62 -4.60 0.13 6.21
N LEU A 63 -4.98 1.04 5.33
CA LEU A 63 -6.38 1.43 5.14
C LEU A 63 -6.64 1.76 3.65
N PRO A 64 -7.84 1.53 3.10
CA PRO A 64 -8.17 2.00 1.76
C PRO A 64 -7.99 3.53 1.63
N LEU A 65 -7.63 3.99 0.43
CA LEU A 65 -7.43 5.42 0.16
C LEU A 65 -8.68 6.24 0.50
N THR A 66 -9.87 5.66 0.23
CA THR A 66 -11.19 6.25 0.45
C THR A 66 -11.61 6.36 1.91
N GLU A 67 -10.98 5.59 2.80
CA GLU A 67 -11.36 5.57 4.21
C GLU A 67 -10.46 6.49 5.04
N HIS A 68 -10.97 7.00 6.17
CA HIS A 68 -10.20 7.89 7.05
C HIS A 68 -10.08 7.26 8.42
N LEU A 69 -8.85 7.25 8.95
CA LEU A 69 -8.61 6.79 10.32
C LEU A 69 -8.63 8.00 11.25
N SER A 70 -9.50 7.96 12.27
CA SER A 70 -9.50 8.94 13.35
C SER A 70 -8.55 8.50 14.46
N GLU A 71 -7.39 9.16 14.57
CA GLU A 71 -6.35 8.87 15.58
C GLU A 71 -6.89 8.93 17.02
N LYS A 72 -7.86 9.80 17.28
CA LYS A 72 -8.52 9.95 18.60
C LYS A 72 -9.26 8.69 19.07
N ASN A 73 -9.75 7.87 18.13
CA ASN A 73 -10.52 6.65 18.42
C ASN A 73 -9.66 5.38 18.36
N TRP A 74 -8.39 5.50 17.95
CA TRP A 74 -7.44 4.41 17.79
C TRP A 74 -7.11 3.58 19.03
N PRO A 75 -7.07 4.10 20.29
CA PRO A 75 -6.65 3.28 21.43
C PRO A 75 -7.54 2.06 21.73
N LYS A 76 -8.70 1.92 21.05
CA LYS A 76 -9.62 0.78 21.19
C LYS A 76 -9.39 -0.37 20.20
N PHE A 77 -8.66 -0.18 19.09
CA PHE A 77 -8.54 -1.19 18.03
C PHE A 77 -7.38 -2.18 18.23
N ARG A 78 -6.93 -2.34 19.48
CA ARG A 78 -5.75 -3.12 19.84
C ARG A 78 -6.13 -4.57 20.16
N ALA A 79 -6.08 -5.47 19.18
CA ALA A 79 -5.70 -6.87 19.38
C ALA A 79 -5.53 -7.64 18.05
N ILE A 80 -4.29 -7.84 17.60
CA ILE A 80 -3.93 -9.18 17.12
C ILE A 80 -3.68 -9.96 18.41
N LYS A 81 -4.68 -10.73 18.84
CA LYS A 81 -4.56 -11.59 20.01
C LYS A 81 -3.53 -12.66 19.65
N LYS A 82 -2.41 -12.66 20.37
CA LYS A 82 -1.38 -13.70 20.28
C LYS A 82 -1.89 -15.00 20.90
#